data_AF-F9P494-F1
#
_entry.id   AF-F9P494-F1
#
_cell.length_a   1.000
_cell.length_b   1.000
_cell.length_c   1.000
_cell.angle_alpha   90.00
_cell.angle_beta   90.00
_cell.angle_gamma   90.00
#
_symmetry.space_group_name_H-M   'P 1'
#
loop_
_entity.id
_entity.type
_entity.pdbx_description
1 polymer ?
#
loop_
_entity_poly.entity_id
_entity_poly.type
_entity_poly.pdbx_seq_one_letter_code
_entity_poly.pdbx_strand_id
1 'polypeptide(L)'
;MGNKVIKGTATGAIALATFGVANGATVQADEVVKPSTSLSSDVTAPKEHNIKVLDGVLLTKDGAAVTTTPTEKTVEEAHGIKQQADQAVTDQAGKVAESAQIEANSQKAVEDATAKVAEAEKNKAAATPDAIAQAEKGVADTQKEIAQNQKASDTAANATQKATDAATTQKQAVEQAQKG
;
A
#
# COMPACT_ATOMS: atom_id res chain seq x y z
N MET A 1 15.17 -9.13 33.20
CA MET A 1 14.34 -7.96 33.57
C MET A 1 14.67 -6.85 32.57
N GLY A 2 13.77 -6.24 31.82
CA GLY A 2 12.31 -6.34 31.74
C GLY A 2 11.85 -6.04 30.32
N ASN A 3 10.77 -6.69 29.93
CA ASN A 3 10.12 -6.58 28.63
C ASN A 3 9.37 -5.23 28.58
N LYS A 4 9.71 -4.31 27.66
CA LYS A 4 8.88 -3.14 27.41
C LYS A 4 7.87 -3.46 26.32
N VAL A 5 6.66 -3.79 26.78
CA VAL A 5 5.46 -3.96 25.97
C VAL A 5 5.04 -2.59 25.48
N ILE A 6 5.13 -2.33 24.17
CA ILE A 6 4.51 -1.15 23.56
C ILE A 6 3.04 -1.51 23.35
N LYS A 7 2.20 -1.24 24.36
CA LYS A 7 0.75 -1.19 24.21
C LYS A 7 0.38 0.24 23.83
N GLY A 8 0.08 0.45 22.56
CA GLY A 8 -0.48 1.69 22.04
C GLY A 8 -1.70 1.38 21.21
N THR A 9 -2.85 1.29 21.86
CA THR A 9 -4.17 1.37 21.20
C THR A 9 -4.33 2.78 20.64
N ALA A 10 -3.97 2.97 19.39
CA ALA A 10 -4.37 4.14 18.62
C ALA A 10 -5.62 3.78 17.80
N THR A 11 -6.75 3.62 18.49
CA THR A 11 -8.07 3.76 17.85
C THR A 11 -8.29 5.25 17.62
N GLY A 12 -7.50 5.83 16.71
CA GLY A 12 -7.76 7.15 16.17
C GLY A 12 -8.61 6.95 14.94
N ALA A 13 -9.91 7.19 15.04
CA ALA A 13 -10.75 7.36 13.87
C ALA A 13 -10.13 8.49 13.04
N ILE A 14 -9.51 8.15 11.91
CA ILE A 14 -9.16 9.12 10.90
C ILE A 14 -10.50 9.52 10.29
N ALA A 15 -11.11 10.58 10.81
CA ALA A 15 -12.19 11.23 10.11
C ALA A 15 -11.57 11.78 8.81
N LEU A 16 -11.74 11.04 7.72
CA LEU A 16 -11.61 11.61 6.38
C LEU A 16 -12.64 12.73 6.33
N ALA A 17 -12.18 13.96 6.51
CA ALA A 17 -12.95 15.12 6.10
C ALA A 17 -13.07 15.02 4.58
N THR A 18 -14.17 14.40 4.13
CA THR A 18 -14.63 14.51 2.76
C THR A 18 -14.77 16.00 2.47
N PHE A 19 -13.83 16.56 1.70
CA PHE A 19 -14.06 17.83 1.04
C PHE A 19 -15.16 17.59 0.02
N GLY A 20 -16.40 17.86 0.43
CA GLY A 20 -17.51 17.98 -0.48
C GLY A 20 -17.22 19.17 -1.38
N VAL A 21 -16.65 18.91 -2.56
CA VAL A 21 -16.77 19.84 -3.68
C VAL A 21 -18.23 19.83 -4.05
N ALA A 22 -19.01 20.69 -3.40
CA ALA A 22 -20.30 21.11 -3.92
C ALA A 22 -20.00 21.70 -5.31
N ASN A 23 -20.40 20.96 -6.34
CA ASN A 23 -20.42 21.42 -7.72
C ASN A 23 -20.97 22.86 -7.75
N GLY A 24 -20.10 23.85 -8.00
CA GLY A 24 -20.51 25.23 -8.24
C GLY A 24 -19.93 26.33 -7.34
N ALA A 25 -19.09 26.05 -6.34
CA ALA A 25 -18.49 27.12 -5.53
C ALA A 25 -17.30 27.78 -6.25
N THR A 26 -17.57 28.80 -7.06
CA THR A 26 -16.56 29.71 -7.60
C THR A 26 -15.95 30.53 -6.46
N VAL A 27 -14.64 30.42 -6.26
CA VAL A 27 -13.87 31.40 -5.48
C VAL A 27 -13.88 32.73 -6.23
N GLN A 28 -14.71 33.66 -5.78
CA GLN A 28 -14.61 35.06 -6.21
C GLN A 28 -13.49 35.71 -5.43
N ALA A 29 -12.42 36.09 -6.12
CA ALA A 29 -11.40 36.97 -5.56
C ALA A 29 -12.01 38.36 -5.39
N ASP A 30 -11.98 38.87 -4.16
CA ASP A 30 -12.43 40.22 -3.83
C ASP A 30 -11.34 41.21 -4.31
N GLU A 31 -11.54 41.78 -5.50
CA GLU A 31 -10.61 42.74 -6.10
C GLU A 31 -10.81 44.11 -5.45
N VAL A 32 -10.00 44.41 -4.43
CA VAL A 32 -9.98 45.71 -3.77
C VAL A 32 -9.36 46.75 -4.71
N VAL A 33 -10.19 47.45 -5.48
CA VAL A 33 -9.79 48.59 -6.31
C VAL A 33 -9.88 49.87 -5.49
N LYS A 34 -8.74 50.52 -5.24
CA LYS A 34 -8.68 51.86 -4.66
C LYS A 34 -8.42 52.88 -5.78
N PRO A 35 -9.32 53.85 -6.06
CA PRO A 35 -9.06 54.82 -7.10
C PRO A 35 -8.19 55.96 -6.54
N SER A 36 -7.05 56.17 -7.18
CA SER A 36 -6.26 57.40 -7.06
C SER A 36 -6.02 57.94 -8.45
N THR A 37 -6.78 58.96 -8.86
CA THR A 37 -6.29 60.19 -9.52
C THR A 37 -7.49 61.13 -9.68
N SER A 38 -7.42 62.30 -9.05
CA SER A 38 -8.42 63.36 -9.20
C SER A 38 -8.27 64.02 -10.57
N LEU A 39 -9.27 63.88 -11.44
CA LEU A 39 -9.44 64.74 -12.62
C LEU A 39 -10.81 65.43 -12.53
N SER A 40 -10.79 66.73 -12.85
CA SER A 40 -11.83 67.72 -12.58
C SER A 40 -13.21 67.34 -13.12
N SER A 41 -14.18 67.27 -12.21
CA SER A 41 -15.58 66.91 -12.42
C SER A 41 -16.38 68.06 -13.04
N ASP A 42 -16.25 68.32 -14.34
CA ASP A 42 -17.12 69.28 -15.02
C ASP A 42 -17.82 68.73 -16.27
N VAL A 43 -18.33 67.50 -16.15
CA VAL A 43 -19.28 66.93 -17.11
C VAL A 43 -20.64 66.85 -16.44
N THR A 44 -21.45 67.88 -16.64
CA THR A 44 -22.84 67.90 -16.18
C THR A 44 -23.68 66.97 -17.05
N ALA A 45 -24.18 65.87 -16.48
CA ALA A 45 -25.10 64.97 -17.17
C ALA A 45 -26.39 65.69 -17.63
N PRO A 46 -26.95 65.39 -18.82
CA PRO A 46 -28.22 65.97 -19.25
C PRO A 46 -29.34 65.52 -18.31
N LYS A 47 -29.96 66.47 -17.59
CA LYS A 47 -30.98 66.21 -16.53
C LYS A 47 -32.29 65.56 -17.02
N GLU A 48 -32.50 65.34 -18.31
CA GLU A 48 -33.78 64.88 -18.85
C GLU A 48 -33.93 63.36 -18.96
N HIS A 49 -32.85 62.60 -18.81
CA HIS A 49 -32.90 61.13 -18.86
C HIS A 49 -32.16 60.55 -17.65
N ASN A 50 -32.81 59.63 -16.93
CA ASN A 50 -32.26 58.89 -15.78
C ASN A 50 -31.08 57.98 -16.16
N ILE A 51 -30.05 58.52 -16.78
CA ILE A 51 -28.88 57.78 -17.28
C ILE A 51 -27.81 57.85 -16.20
N LYS A 52 -27.56 56.71 -15.56
CA LYS A 52 -26.44 56.55 -14.64
C LYS A 52 -25.13 56.68 -15.43
N VAL A 53 -24.25 57.58 -15.01
CA VAL A 53 -22.85 57.61 -15.48
C VAL A 53 -22.18 56.33 -14.97
N LEU A 54 -21.70 55.48 -15.88
CA LEU A 54 -20.90 54.31 -15.54
C LEU A 54 -19.42 54.71 -15.45
N ASP A 55 -18.74 54.26 -14.40
CA ASP A 55 -17.30 54.49 -14.23
C ASP A 55 -16.52 53.83 -15.38
N GLY A 56 -15.48 54.49 -15.88
CA GLY A 56 -14.71 54.05 -17.04
C GLY A 56 -15.35 54.29 -18.42
N VAL A 57 -16.49 55.01 -18.50
CA VAL A 57 -17.12 55.42 -19.77
C VAL A 57 -17.51 56.90 -19.74
N LEU A 58 -16.93 57.69 -20.65
CA LEU A 58 -17.35 59.07 -20.90
C LEU A 58 -18.44 59.11 -21.96
N LEU A 59 -19.59 59.71 -21.63
CA LEU A 59 -20.63 60.02 -22.61
C LEU A 59 -20.34 61.40 -23.22
N THR A 60 -20.23 61.45 -24.55
CA THR A 60 -20.10 62.68 -25.33
C THR A 60 -21.36 62.90 -26.17
N LYS A 61 -21.48 64.07 -26.82
CA LYS A 61 -22.63 64.41 -27.68
C LYS A 61 -22.83 63.45 -28.87
N ASP A 62 -21.77 62.70 -29.23
CA ASP A 62 -21.71 61.83 -30.41
C ASP A 62 -21.67 60.32 -30.06
N GLY A 63 -21.68 59.95 -28.78
CA GLY A 63 -21.67 58.53 -28.34
C GLY A 63 -20.97 58.30 -27.00
N ALA A 64 -20.77 57.04 -26.64
CA ALA A 64 -20.04 56.63 -25.43
C ALA A 64 -18.60 56.21 -25.78
N ALA A 65 -17.61 56.76 -25.08
CA ALA A 65 -16.20 56.42 -25.21
C ALA A 65 -15.69 55.75 -23.92
N VAL A 66 -15.11 54.56 -24.05
CA VAL A 66 -14.48 53.83 -22.93
C VAL A 66 -13.17 54.53 -22.56
N THR A 67 -13.00 54.88 -21.29
CA THR A 67 -11.84 55.64 -20.79
C THR A 67 -10.80 54.82 -20.06
N THR A 68 -11.09 53.55 -19.76
CA THR A 68 -10.19 52.67 -19.03
C THR A 68 -10.02 51.35 -19.78
N THR A 69 -8.94 51.24 -20.53
CA THR A 69 -8.50 49.98 -21.16
C THR A 69 -7.54 49.27 -20.20
N PRO A 70 -7.69 47.95 -19.98
CA PRO A 70 -6.70 47.18 -19.23
C PRO A 70 -5.30 47.41 -19.79
N THR A 71 -4.34 47.63 -18.90
CA THR A 71 -2.95 47.85 -19.33
C THR A 71 -2.33 46.52 -19.77
N GLU A 72 -1.40 46.56 -20.74
CA GLU A 72 -0.65 45.36 -21.17
C GLU A 72 0.01 44.65 -19.98
N LYS A 73 0.48 45.42 -18.99
CA LYS A 73 1.06 44.90 -17.74
C LYS A 73 0.07 44.01 -16.98
N THR A 74 -1.17 44.48 -16.80
CA THR A 74 -2.21 43.72 -16.10
C THR A 74 -2.58 42.43 -16.85
N VAL A 75 -2.59 42.48 -18.19
CA VAL A 75 -2.87 41.31 -19.03
C VAL A 75 -1.74 40.28 -18.94
N GLU A 76 -0.48 40.71 -18.97
CA GLU A 76 0.68 39.83 -18.85
C GLU A 76 0.76 39.17 -17.46
N GLU A 77 0.48 39.93 -16.39
CA GLU A 77 0.40 39.39 -15.03
C GLU A 77 -0.70 38.33 -14.91
N ALA A 78 -1.90 38.61 -15.45
CA ALA A 78 -3.01 37.65 -15.46
C ALA A 78 -2.67 36.39 -16.26
N HIS A 79 -1.97 36.54 -17.39
CA HIS A 79 -1.52 35.41 -18.20
C HIS A 79 -0.47 34.56 -17.47
N GLY A 80 0.47 35.18 -16.76
CA GLY A 80 1.45 34.50 -15.93
C GLY A 80 0.80 33.73 -14.77
N ILE A 81 -0.18 34.32 -14.10
CA ILE A 81 -0.96 33.66 -13.04
C ILE A 81 -1.69 32.44 -13.59
N LYS A 82 -2.34 32.58 -14.76
CA LYS A 82 -3.05 31.47 -15.41
C LYS A 82 -2.10 30.30 -15.71
N GLN A 83 -0.93 30.57 -16.29
CA GLN A 83 0.04 29.52 -16.59
C GLN A 83 0.51 28.78 -15.33
N GLN A 84 0.79 29.52 -14.25
CA GLN A 84 1.19 28.91 -12.98
C GLN A 84 0.07 28.06 -12.39
N ALA A 85 -1.18 28.54 -12.45
CA ALA A 85 -2.33 27.78 -11.98
C ALA A 85 -2.54 26.50 -12.80
N ASP A 86 -2.47 26.58 -14.13
CA ASP A 86 -2.61 25.42 -15.03
C ASP A 86 -1.52 24.37 -14.76
N GLN A 87 -0.27 24.81 -14.53
CA GLN A 87 0.82 23.90 -14.16
C GLN A 87 0.60 23.28 -12.79
N ALA A 88 0.19 24.08 -11.79
CA ALA A 88 -0.07 23.57 -10.44
C ALA A 88 -1.21 22.53 -10.43
N VAL A 89 -2.26 22.72 -11.23
CA VAL A 89 -3.34 21.73 -11.40
C VAL A 89 -2.80 20.44 -12.03
N THR A 90 -1.94 20.56 -13.04
CA THR A 90 -1.32 19.41 -13.70
C THR A 90 -0.42 18.63 -12.73
N ASP A 91 0.43 19.33 -11.98
CA ASP A 91 1.32 18.71 -10.98
C ASP A 91 0.52 18.03 -9.86
N GLN A 92 -0.56 18.66 -9.41
CA GLN A 92 -1.45 18.10 -8.39
C GLN A 92 -2.14 16.83 -8.91
N ALA A 93 -2.59 16.81 -10.17
CA ALA A 93 -3.17 15.62 -10.78
C ALA A 93 -2.18 14.45 -10.82
N GLY A 94 -0.90 14.73 -11.13
CA GLY A 94 0.18 13.73 -11.07
C GLY A 94 0.36 13.14 -9.67
N LYS A 95 0.43 14.00 -8.64
CA LYS A 95 0.57 13.56 -7.24
C LYS A 95 -0.63 12.73 -6.74
N VAL A 96 -1.84 13.08 -7.17
CA VAL A 96 -3.06 12.32 -6.85
C VAL A 96 -3.00 10.92 -7.48
N ALA A 97 -2.56 10.80 -8.73
CA ALA A 97 -2.40 9.50 -9.39
C ALA A 97 -1.35 8.62 -8.70
N GLU A 98 -0.20 9.20 -8.33
CA GLU A 98 0.84 8.50 -7.57
C GLU A 98 0.32 8.03 -6.19
N SER A 99 -0.40 8.91 -5.48
CA SER A 99 -0.98 8.58 -4.18
C SER A 99 -2.00 7.45 -4.27
N ALA A 100 -2.86 7.45 -5.31
CA ALA A 100 -3.81 6.36 -5.54
C ALA A 100 -3.12 5.02 -5.80
N GLN A 101 -1.99 5.02 -6.53
CA GLN A 101 -1.21 3.82 -6.75
C GLN A 101 -0.56 3.31 -5.46
N ILE A 102 -0.02 4.21 -4.62
CA ILE A 102 0.56 3.87 -3.32
C ILE A 102 -0.52 3.31 -2.38
N GLU A 103 -1.72 3.88 -2.39
CA GLU A 103 -2.86 3.41 -1.61
C GLU A 103 -3.25 1.99 -2.04
N ALA A 104 -3.40 1.73 -3.34
CA ALA A 104 -3.72 0.39 -3.85
C ALA A 104 -2.65 -0.64 -3.45
N ASN A 105 -1.36 -0.29 -3.54
CA ASN A 105 -0.28 -1.16 -3.10
C ASN A 105 -0.33 -1.44 -1.59
N SER A 106 -0.69 -0.42 -0.80
CA SER A 106 -0.82 -0.55 0.66
C SER A 106 -2.00 -1.44 1.05
N GLN A 107 -3.14 -1.28 0.39
CA GLN A 107 -4.31 -2.14 0.58
C GLN A 107 -3.96 -3.60 0.26
N LYS A 108 -3.30 -3.85 -0.88
CA LYS A 108 -2.85 -5.20 -1.23
C LYS A 108 -1.89 -5.79 -0.18
N ALA A 109 -0.96 -4.98 0.34
CA ALA A 109 -0.04 -5.44 1.38
C ALA A 109 -0.78 -5.83 2.68
N VAL A 110 -1.84 -5.10 3.03
CA VAL A 110 -2.70 -5.41 4.18
C VAL A 110 -3.49 -6.71 3.95
N GLU A 111 -4.03 -6.93 2.75
CA GLU A 111 -4.71 -8.18 2.39
C GLU A 111 -3.76 -9.38 2.48
N ASP A 112 -2.57 -9.27 1.88
CA ASP A 112 -1.54 -10.32 1.92
C ASP A 112 -1.11 -10.63 3.37
N ALA A 113 -0.97 -9.60 4.21
CA ALA A 113 -0.65 -9.76 5.63
C ALA A 113 -1.79 -10.43 6.40
N THR A 114 -3.04 -10.07 6.11
CA THR A 114 -4.24 -10.65 6.73
C THR A 114 -4.36 -12.14 6.41
N ALA A 115 -4.10 -12.53 5.15
CA ALA A 115 -4.08 -13.93 4.75
C ALA A 115 -3.02 -14.75 5.50
N LYS A 116 -1.81 -14.20 5.66
CA LYS A 116 -0.73 -14.84 6.43
C LYS A 116 -1.08 -15.00 7.91
N VAL A 117 -1.76 -14.03 8.51
CA VAL A 117 -2.25 -14.13 9.90
C VAL A 117 -3.27 -15.25 10.02
N ALA A 118 -4.24 -15.34 9.12
CA ALA A 118 -5.23 -16.41 9.14
C ALA A 118 -4.60 -17.81 8.99
N GLU A 119 -3.59 -17.96 8.13
CA GLU A 119 -2.83 -19.20 8.00
C GLU A 119 -2.07 -19.54 9.29
N ALA A 120 -1.40 -18.56 9.89
CA ALA A 120 -0.69 -18.75 11.14
C ALA A 120 -1.62 -19.16 12.29
N GLU A 121 -2.82 -18.58 12.37
CA GLU A 121 -3.85 -18.95 13.36
C GLU A 121 -4.34 -20.39 13.16
N LYS A 122 -4.55 -20.83 11.92
CA LYS A 122 -4.89 -22.22 11.60
C LYS A 122 -3.78 -23.19 12.03
N ASN A 123 -2.52 -22.86 11.73
CA ASN A 123 -1.37 -23.68 12.11
C ASN A 123 -1.22 -23.77 13.64
N LYS A 124 -1.43 -22.64 14.34
CA LYS A 124 -1.43 -22.60 15.80
C LYS A 124 -2.54 -23.48 16.39
N ALA A 125 -3.74 -23.47 15.80
CA ALA A 125 -4.85 -24.30 16.25
C ALA A 125 -4.60 -25.80 16.02
N ALA A 126 -3.89 -26.16 14.95
CA ALA A 126 -3.54 -27.54 14.64
C ALA A 126 -2.41 -28.10 15.53
N ALA A 127 -1.51 -27.24 16.01
CA ALA A 127 -0.39 -27.60 16.87
C ALA A 127 -0.83 -27.83 18.34
N THR A 128 -1.77 -28.74 18.55
CA THR A 128 -2.27 -29.08 19.90
C THR A 128 -1.30 -29.98 20.66
N PRO A 129 -1.29 -29.94 22.01
CA PRO A 129 -0.53 -30.88 22.83
C PRO A 129 -0.84 -32.34 22.49
N ASP A 130 -2.10 -32.66 22.18
CA ASP A 130 -2.52 -34.02 21.81
C ASP A 130 -1.90 -34.47 20.48
N ALA A 131 -1.85 -33.59 19.46
CA ALA A 131 -1.21 -33.90 18.18
C ALA A 131 0.29 -34.16 18.36
N ILE A 132 0.95 -33.37 19.22
CA ILE A 132 2.36 -33.56 19.56
C ILE A 132 2.57 -34.89 20.30
N ALA A 133 1.74 -35.18 21.32
CA ALA A 133 1.84 -36.43 22.08
C ALA A 133 1.60 -37.67 21.19
N GLN A 134 0.66 -37.59 20.24
CA GLN A 134 0.45 -38.65 19.25
C GLN A 134 1.67 -38.86 18.35
N ALA A 135 2.28 -37.77 17.87
CA ALA A 135 3.51 -37.84 17.08
C ALA A 135 4.67 -38.45 17.88
N GLU A 136 4.86 -38.03 19.13
CA GLU A 136 5.88 -38.59 20.04
C GLU A 136 5.68 -40.09 20.27
N LYS A 137 4.43 -40.52 20.49
CA LYS A 137 4.09 -41.94 20.61
C LYS A 137 4.40 -42.71 19.32
N GLY A 138 4.04 -42.16 18.17
CA GLY A 138 4.35 -42.77 16.87
C GLY A 138 5.86 -42.94 16.63
N VAL A 139 6.67 -41.95 17.03
CA VAL A 139 8.13 -42.02 16.99
C VAL A 139 8.66 -43.12 17.90
N ALA A 140 8.17 -43.20 19.15
CA ALA A 140 8.60 -44.22 20.11
C ALA A 140 8.23 -45.65 19.63
N ASP A 141 7.03 -45.83 19.09
CA ASP A 141 6.57 -47.10 18.53
C ASP A 141 7.47 -47.53 17.34
N THR A 142 7.78 -46.59 16.44
CA THR A 142 8.68 -46.84 15.29
C THR A 142 10.10 -47.20 15.74
N GLN A 143 10.64 -46.51 16.75
CA GLN A 143 11.97 -46.83 17.29
C GLN A 143 12.01 -48.25 17.88
N LYS A 144 10.94 -48.67 18.56
CA LYS A 144 10.82 -50.02 19.11
C LYS A 144 10.79 -51.07 18.00
N GLU A 145 10.05 -50.82 16.92
CA GLU A 145 9.98 -51.71 15.76
C GLU A 145 11.35 -51.84 15.06
N ILE A 146 12.05 -50.71 14.85
CA ILE A 146 13.41 -50.71 14.31
C ILE A 146 14.35 -51.57 15.16
N ALA A 147 14.31 -51.42 16.49
CA ALA A 147 15.16 -52.20 17.39
C ALA A 147 14.84 -53.71 17.33
N GLN A 148 13.57 -54.08 17.15
CA GLN A 148 13.17 -55.48 16.98
C GLN A 148 13.64 -56.05 15.64
N ASN A 149 13.46 -55.30 14.56
CA ASN A 149 13.90 -55.70 13.22
C ASN A 149 15.43 -55.83 13.15
N GLN A 150 16.17 -54.96 13.84
CA GLN A 150 17.63 -55.07 13.93
C GLN A 150 18.05 -56.37 14.61
N LYS A 151 17.45 -56.71 15.76
CA LYS A 151 17.73 -57.98 16.46
C LYS A 151 17.43 -59.20 15.58
N ALA A 152 16.32 -59.16 14.84
CA ALA A 152 15.96 -60.23 13.92
C ALA A 152 16.99 -60.35 12.78
N SER A 153 17.42 -59.22 12.20
CA SER A 153 18.46 -59.16 11.17
C SER A 153 19.79 -59.74 11.69
N ASP A 154 20.25 -59.32 12.87
CA ASP A 154 21.49 -59.83 13.46
C ASP A 154 21.43 -61.34 13.72
N THR A 155 20.27 -61.84 14.15
CA THR A 155 20.03 -63.27 14.36
C THR A 155 20.10 -64.04 13.04
N ALA A 156 19.46 -63.53 11.98
CA ALA A 156 19.49 -64.14 10.65
C ALA A 156 20.90 -64.13 10.04
N ALA A 157 21.65 -63.03 10.20
CA ALA A 157 23.04 -62.93 9.74
C ALA A 157 23.94 -63.95 10.46
N ASN A 158 23.81 -64.07 11.78
CA ASN A 158 24.56 -65.05 12.56
C ASN A 158 24.24 -66.49 12.16
N ALA A 159 22.97 -66.82 11.91
CA ALA A 159 22.57 -68.16 11.44
C ALA A 159 23.16 -68.47 10.05
N THR A 160 23.14 -67.49 9.14
CA THR A 160 23.71 -67.61 7.80
C THR A 160 25.23 -67.83 7.85
N GLN A 161 25.92 -67.09 8.71
CA GLN A 161 27.36 -67.26 8.89
C GLN A 161 27.69 -68.67 9.41
N LYS A 162 26.99 -69.13 10.45
CA LYS A 162 27.19 -70.49 11.01
C LYS A 162 26.95 -71.59 9.96
N ALA A 163 25.90 -71.44 9.15
CA ALA A 163 25.61 -72.40 8.07
C ALA A 163 26.72 -72.40 7.00
N THR A 164 27.25 -71.23 6.66
CA THR A 164 28.36 -71.08 5.69
C THR A 164 29.65 -71.69 6.23
N ASP A 165 29.97 -71.44 7.49
CA ASP A 165 31.15 -72.02 8.16
C ASP A 165 31.04 -73.55 8.18
N ALA A 166 29.89 -74.09 8.59
CA ALA A 166 29.64 -75.54 8.62
C ALA A 166 29.75 -76.18 7.22
N ALA A 167 29.20 -75.55 6.19
CA ALA A 167 29.31 -76.02 4.81
C ALA A 167 30.77 -76.02 4.32
N THR A 168 31.54 -74.99 4.70
CA THR A 168 32.97 -74.89 4.37
C THR A 168 33.76 -76.01 5.04
N THR A 169 33.54 -76.24 6.34
CA THR A 169 34.18 -77.35 7.07
C THR A 169 33.82 -78.71 6.45
N GLN A 170 32.55 -78.92 6.09
CA GLN A 170 32.12 -80.17 5.46
C GLN A 170 32.78 -80.37 4.09
N LYS A 171 32.86 -79.32 3.27
CA LYS A 171 33.56 -79.37 1.98
C LYS A 171 35.03 -79.77 2.15
N GLN A 172 35.74 -79.16 3.10
CA GLN A 172 37.14 -79.50 3.39
C GLN A 172 37.31 -80.96 3.83
N ALA A 173 36.41 -81.46 4.69
CA ALA A 173 36.44 -82.86 5.13
C ALA A 173 36.24 -83.84 3.96
N VAL A 174 35.32 -83.54 3.04
CA VAL A 174 35.08 -84.35 1.83
C VAL A 174 36.30 -84.32 0.90
N GLU A 175 36.89 -83.15 0.66
CA GLU A 175 38.08 -83.00 -0.19
C GLU A 175 39.30 -83.74 0.39
N GLN A 176 39.46 -83.78 1.72
CA GLN A 176 40.51 -84.58 2.37
C GLN A 176 40.28 -86.08 2.21
N ALA A 177 39.03 -86.54 2.40
CA ALA A 177 38.68 -87.96 2.27
C ALA A 177 38.85 -88.51 0.84
N GLN A 178 38.82 -87.66 -0.19
CA GLN A 178 39.00 -88.07 -1.59
C GLN A 178 40.47 -88.12 -2.04
N LYS A 179 41.41 -87.59 -1.24
CA LYS A 179 42.84 -87.51 -1.58
C LYS A 179 43.71 -88.55 -0.86
N GLY A 180 43.16 -89.27 0.12
CA GLY A 180 43.81 -90.40 0.81
C GLY A 180 43.35 -91.74 0.26
#